data_AF-A0A6D2XI52-F1
#
_entry.id   AF-A0A6D2XI52-F1
#
_cell.length_a   1.000
_cell.length_b   1.000
_cell.length_c   1.000
_cell.angle_alpha   90.00
_cell.angle_beta   90.00
_cell.angle_gamma   90.00
#
_symmetry.space_group_name_H-M   'P 1'
#
loop_
_entity.id
_entity.type
_entity.pdbx_description
1 polymer ?
#
loop_
_entity_poly.entity_id
_entity_poly.type
_entity_poly.pdbx_seq_one_letter_code
_entity_poly.pdbx_strand_id
1 'polypeptide(L)'
;MFSVFEEITRIVVKEMDAGGDMIAVRSLVDADRFRCFHLVGEKRTFFGCRHYTTGLTLMDILDTDGDKWLDELDSGLQGQKAEFQILDNVDSTGELIVRLPKEITISGSFQGFHHQKIKISENRISQQYLATLENRKLKRELPFSFRSINTRENLYLVTETLETVKEETLKSDRQYKFWSQISQGHLSYKHKGQREVTIPPNRVLSYRVKQLVFPNKETMNIHFRGKTKSFPEGKSLGSEDSRNMKEKLEDMESVLKDLTEEKRKDVLNSLAKCLGKEEIRQDLEQRVSEVLISRELHMEDPDKPLLSSLFNAAGVLVEVRAKAILDFLDALLELSEEQQFVAEALEKGTLPLLKDQVKSVMEQNWDELASSPPDMDCDPEARILCALYVVVSVLLELAEGPTSVSS
;
A
#
# COMPACT_ATOMS: atom_id res chain seq x y z
N MET A 1 -1.68 2.15 -12.30
CA MET A 1 -1.24 3.55 -12.43
C MET A 1 -1.40 4.24 -11.09
N PHE A 2 -0.26 4.48 -10.44
CA PHE A 2 -0.21 5.40 -9.31
C PHE A 2 -0.79 6.75 -9.73
N SER A 3 -1.44 7.44 -8.78
CA SER A 3 -1.83 8.82 -9.05
C SER A 3 -0.57 9.63 -9.42
N VAL A 4 -0.70 10.67 -10.25
CA VAL A 4 0.45 11.55 -10.57
C VAL A 4 1.13 11.99 -9.28
N PHE A 5 0.33 12.28 -8.25
CA PHE A 5 0.80 12.57 -6.91
C PHE A 5 1.68 11.47 -6.31
N GLU A 6 1.21 10.21 -6.25
CA GLU A 6 2.01 9.11 -5.70
C GLU A 6 3.32 8.91 -6.46
N GLU A 7 3.29 9.04 -7.77
CA GLU A 7 4.50 8.96 -8.60
C GLU A 7 5.56 9.98 -8.17
N ILE A 8 5.13 11.24 -7.98
CA ILE A 8 6.00 12.32 -7.50
C ILE A 8 6.51 12.01 -6.10
N THR A 9 5.65 11.57 -5.19
CA THR A 9 6.08 11.27 -3.81
C THR A 9 7.13 10.17 -3.74
N ARG A 10 7.05 9.16 -4.62
CA ARG A 10 8.05 8.09 -4.73
C ARG A 10 9.38 8.63 -5.24
N ILE A 11 9.37 9.55 -6.20
CA ILE A 11 10.58 10.23 -6.67
C ILE A 11 11.20 11.05 -5.54
N VAL A 12 10.38 11.81 -4.81
CA VAL A 12 10.82 12.58 -3.65
C VAL A 12 11.48 11.66 -2.62
N VAL A 13 10.90 10.50 -2.30
CA VAL A 13 11.49 9.55 -1.34
C VAL A 13 12.80 8.97 -1.86
N LYS A 14 12.84 8.47 -3.10
CA LYS A 14 14.05 7.88 -3.67
C LYS A 14 15.22 8.86 -3.66
N GLU A 15 14.93 10.14 -3.83
CA GLU A 15 15.93 11.18 -3.88
C GLU A 15 16.34 11.71 -2.50
N MET A 16 15.37 11.93 -1.61
CA MET A 16 15.61 12.51 -0.29
C MET A 16 16.11 11.49 0.75
N ASP A 17 15.78 10.22 0.58
CA ASP A 17 16.09 9.14 1.53
C ASP A 17 16.40 7.83 0.78
N ALA A 18 17.31 7.88 -0.20
CA ALA A 18 17.71 6.73 -1.01
C ALA A 18 18.16 5.53 -0.14
N GLY A 19 17.36 4.46 -0.12
CA GLY A 19 17.62 3.27 0.71
C GLY A 19 17.38 3.46 2.20
N GLY A 20 16.71 4.55 2.60
CA GLY A 20 16.23 4.77 3.96
C GLY A 20 14.84 4.14 4.21
N ASP A 21 14.14 4.63 5.24
CA ASP A 21 12.83 4.12 5.67
C ASP A 21 11.70 5.15 5.55
N MET A 22 11.92 6.24 4.80
CA MET A 22 10.88 7.19 4.44
C MET A 22 9.87 6.57 3.47
N ILE A 23 8.60 6.84 3.70
CA ILE A 23 7.47 6.24 2.99
C ILE A 23 6.76 7.31 2.16
N ALA A 24 6.50 7.01 0.90
CA ALA A 24 5.78 7.88 -0.03
C ALA A 24 4.27 7.91 0.25
N VAL A 25 3.64 9.09 0.22
CA VAL A 25 2.20 9.23 0.37
C VAL A 25 1.49 8.89 -0.95
N ARG A 26 0.56 7.94 -0.91
CA ARG A 26 -0.12 7.44 -2.12
C ARG A 26 -1.29 8.32 -2.62
N SER A 27 -1.88 9.11 -1.72
CA SER A 27 -3.12 9.85 -1.98
C SER A 27 -2.99 11.30 -1.53
N LEU A 28 -3.26 12.23 -2.44
CA LEU A 28 -3.28 13.67 -2.11
C LEU A 28 -4.39 14.00 -1.11
N VAL A 29 -5.51 13.28 -1.17
CA VAL A 29 -6.66 13.48 -0.28
C VAL A 29 -6.30 13.12 1.17
N ASP A 30 -5.52 12.06 1.35
CA ASP A 30 -5.14 11.56 2.66
C ASP A 30 -3.81 12.15 3.17
N ALA A 31 -3.12 12.97 2.36
CA ALA A 31 -1.80 13.50 2.68
C ALA A 31 -1.73 14.14 4.08
N ASP A 32 -2.73 14.94 4.45
CA ASP A 32 -2.75 15.61 5.75
C ASP A 32 -2.90 14.64 6.94
N ARG A 33 -3.34 13.41 6.69
CA ARG A 33 -3.53 12.39 7.72
C ARG A 33 -2.25 11.65 8.09
N PHE A 34 -1.14 11.99 7.41
CA PHE A 34 0.20 11.48 7.67
C PHE A 34 1.13 12.56 8.24
N ARG A 35 0.59 13.58 8.91
CA ARG A 35 1.42 14.60 9.58
C ARG A 35 2.11 14.03 10.81
N CYS A 36 3.18 14.68 11.26
CA CYS A 36 3.78 14.41 12.56
C CYS A 36 2.72 14.29 13.65
N PHE A 37 2.99 13.42 14.64
CA PHE A 37 2.09 13.06 15.74
C PHE A 37 0.85 12.23 15.36
N HIS A 38 0.60 11.97 14.07
CA HIS A 38 -0.47 11.06 13.67
C HIS A 38 -0.10 9.60 13.90
N LEU A 39 -1.11 8.79 14.16
CA LEU A 39 -0.99 7.35 14.32
C LEU A 39 -1.39 6.63 13.03
N VAL A 40 -0.53 5.74 12.57
CA VAL A 40 -0.75 4.94 11.36
C VAL A 40 -0.66 3.46 11.69
N GLY A 41 -1.62 2.69 11.19
CA GLY A 41 -1.59 1.24 11.28
C GLY A 41 -0.78 0.67 10.12
N GLU A 42 -0.10 -0.45 10.32
CA GLU A 42 0.54 -1.22 9.27
C GLU A 42 -0.25 -2.50 9.01
N LYS A 43 -0.72 -2.60 7.77
CA LYS A 43 -1.34 -3.80 7.24
C LYS A 43 -0.33 -4.54 6.37
N ARG A 44 -0.23 -5.85 6.57
CA ARG A 44 0.52 -6.72 5.65
C ARG A 44 -0.32 -7.00 4.42
N THR A 45 0.32 -6.91 3.27
CA THR A 45 -0.26 -7.11 1.96
C THR A 45 0.54 -8.12 1.16
N PHE A 46 -0.02 -8.59 0.06
CA PHE A 46 0.65 -9.49 -0.87
C PHE A 46 2.01 -8.94 -1.36
N PHE A 47 2.12 -7.62 -1.55
CA PHE A 47 3.29 -6.89 -2.05
C PHE A 47 4.21 -6.29 -0.97
N GLY A 48 4.01 -6.63 0.30
CA GLY A 48 4.80 -6.12 1.42
C GLY A 48 3.92 -5.46 2.49
N CYS A 49 4.36 -4.34 3.06
CA CYS A 49 3.60 -3.62 4.08
C CYS A 49 2.98 -2.33 3.52
N ARG A 50 1.76 -2.02 3.95
CA ARG A 50 1.08 -0.76 3.65
C ARG A 50 0.62 -0.10 4.94
N HIS A 51 0.86 1.20 5.01
CA HIS A 51 0.36 2.00 6.12
C HIS A 51 -1.00 2.61 5.77
N TYR A 52 -1.91 2.59 6.74
CA TYR A 52 -3.19 3.27 6.67
C TYR A 52 -3.35 4.24 7.84
N THR A 53 -4.12 5.29 7.63
CA THR A 53 -4.41 6.27 8.67
C THR A 53 -5.44 5.72 9.64
N THR A 54 -5.18 5.88 10.95
CA THR A 54 -6.16 5.52 11.99
C THR A 54 -7.14 6.66 12.29
N GLY A 55 -6.90 7.86 11.75
CA GLY A 55 -7.60 9.09 12.13
C GLY A 55 -7.30 9.58 13.56
N LEU A 56 -6.33 8.96 14.24
CA LEU A 56 -5.92 9.31 15.59
C LEU A 56 -4.56 10.00 15.61
N THR A 57 -4.35 10.81 16.64
CA THR A 57 -3.09 11.42 16.99
C THR A 57 -2.56 10.85 18.30
N LEU A 58 -1.28 11.07 18.58
CA LEU A 58 -0.67 10.72 19.84
C LEU A 58 -1.40 11.35 21.04
N MET A 59 -1.90 12.58 20.88
CA MET A 59 -2.62 13.30 21.95
C MET A 59 -3.99 12.69 22.25
N ASP A 60 -4.57 11.92 21.32
CA ASP A 60 -5.84 11.25 21.56
C ASP A 60 -5.70 10.10 22.56
N ILE A 61 -4.50 9.51 22.68
CA ILE A 61 -4.24 8.31 23.48
C ILE A 61 -3.44 8.57 24.76
N LEU A 62 -2.64 9.64 24.81
CA LEU A 62 -1.80 9.94 25.97
C LEU A 62 -2.57 10.62 27.10
N ASP A 63 -2.30 10.20 28.33
CA ASP A 63 -2.75 10.93 29.50
C ASP A 63 -1.96 12.25 29.63
N THR A 64 -2.69 13.35 29.77
CA THR A 64 -2.17 14.72 29.90
C THR A 64 -2.43 15.30 31.29
N ASP A 65 -3.07 14.56 32.19
CA ASP A 65 -3.41 15.03 33.51
C ASP A 65 -2.15 15.16 34.39
N GLY A 66 -1.67 16.40 34.52
CA GLY A 66 -0.58 16.78 35.43
C GLY A 66 0.69 17.32 34.75
N ASP A 67 0.75 17.40 33.43
CA ASP A 67 1.96 17.79 32.71
C ASP A 67 2.03 19.30 32.42
N LYS A 68 2.52 20.06 33.41
CA LYS A 68 2.95 21.46 33.21
C LYS A 68 3.99 21.65 32.08
N TRP A 69 4.61 20.57 31.60
CA TRP A 69 5.63 20.60 30.55
C TRP A 69 5.06 20.60 29.14
N LEU A 70 3.76 20.31 28.93
CA LEU A 70 3.14 20.40 27.60
C LEU A 70 3.18 21.84 27.06
N ASP A 71 3.06 22.84 27.95
CA ASP A 71 3.15 24.28 27.63
C ASP A 71 4.58 24.72 27.22
N GLU A 72 5.62 24.10 27.81
CA GLU A 72 7.02 24.32 27.39
C GLU A 72 7.35 23.60 26.07
N LEU A 73 6.70 22.46 25.84
CA LEU A 73 6.87 21.62 24.65
C LEU A 73 6.13 22.10 23.42
N ASP A 74 5.19 23.03 23.51
CA ASP A 74 4.54 23.64 22.33
C ASP A 74 5.59 24.29 21.39
N SER A 75 6.72 24.71 21.95
CA SER A 75 7.91 25.16 21.20
C SER A 75 8.74 24.03 20.55
N GLY A 76 8.65 22.80 21.06
CA GLY A 76 9.33 21.60 20.56
C GLY A 76 8.45 20.62 19.78
N LEU A 77 7.11 20.80 19.81
CA LEU A 77 6.13 20.21 18.90
C LEU A 77 6.28 20.80 17.49
N GLN A 78 6.81 22.03 17.41
CA GLN A 78 7.21 22.67 16.17
C GLN A 78 8.53 22.03 15.68
N GLY A 79 8.39 21.06 14.78
CA GLY A 79 9.54 20.32 14.26
C GLY A 79 10.60 21.22 13.62
N GLN A 80 11.85 20.75 13.60
CA GLN A 80 12.91 21.47 12.88
C GLN A 80 12.54 21.55 11.40
N LYS A 81 12.47 22.78 10.87
CA LYS A 81 12.09 23.03 9.47
C LYS A 81 13.31 23.27 8.60
N ALA A 82 13.57 22.37 7.66
CA ALA A 82 14.61 22.53 6.63
C ALA A 82 13.95 22.61 5.25
N GLU A 83 14.37 23.56 4.40
CA GLU A 83 13.82 23.71 3.05
C GLU A 83 14.74 23.08 1.98
N PHE A 84 14.16 22.36 1.04
CA PHE A 84 14.85 21.65 -0.05
C PHE A 84 14.23 22.01 -1.41
N GLN A 85 15.02 21.87 -2.48
CA GLN A 85 14.57 22.12 -3.85
C GLN A 85 14.98 20.97 -4.76
N ILE A 86 13.99 20.37 -5.43
CA ILE A 86 14.19 19.34 -6.46
C ILE A 86 13.95 19.99 -7.82
N LEU A 87 14.84 19.80 -8.80
CA LEU A 87 14.77 20.33 -10.17
C LEU A 87 14.98 19.22 -11.19
N ASP A 88 14.05 19.08 -12.14
CA ASP A 88 14.20 18.16 -13.28
C ASP A 88 14.71 18.91 -14.52
N ASN A 89 15.83 18.47 -15.10
CA ASN A 89 16.43 19.02 -16.33
C ASN A 89 16.72 17.85 -17.29
N VAL A 90 16.24 17.88 -18.54
CA VAL A 90 16.52 16.80 -19.50
C VAL A 90 16.98 17.31 -20.85
N ASP A 91 18.26 17.06 -21.17
CA ASP A 91 18.77 16.90 -22.53
C ASP A 91 19.03 15.40 -22.78
N SER A 92 17.99 14.67 -23.22
CA SER A 92 18.02 13.30 -23.77
C SER A 92 18.75 12.16 -23.02
N THR A 93 19.40 12.43 -21.89
CA THR A 93 20.00 11.47 -20.95
C THR A 93 19.65 12.02 -19.57
N GLY A 94 18.47 11.65 -19.05
CA GLY A 94 17.83 12.34 -17.94
C GLY A 94 18.68 12.31 -16.67
N GLU A 95 19.07 13.49 -16.17
CA GLU A 95 19.64 13.69 -14.84
C GLU A 95 18.72 14.64 -14.04
N LEU A 96 18.10 14.12 -12.98
CA LEU A 96 17.39 14.92 -11.97
C LEU A 96 18.42 15.65 -11.08
N ILE A 97 18.21 16.94 -10.79
CA ILE A 97 19.12 17.78 -9.98
C ILE A 97 18.42 18.21 -8.69
N VAL A 98 18.90 17.76 -7.53
CA VAL A 98 18.50 18.32 -6.23
C VAL A 98 19.49 19.38 -5.76
N ARG A 99 18.98 20.52 -5.29
CA ARG A 99 19.77 21.56 -4.65
C ARG A 99 19.46 21.59 -3.16
N LEU A 100 20.37 21.01 -2.37
CA LEU A 100 20.38 21.14 -0.92
C LEU A 100 20.91 22.55 -0.51
N PRO A 101 20.49 23.11 0.65
CA PRO A 101 21.00 24.39 1.16
C PRO A 101 22.52 24.42 1.44
N LYS A 102 23.19 23.26 1.37
CA LYS A 102 24.64 23.12 1.30
C LYS A 102 24.95 22.18 0.15
N GLU A 103 25.76 22.68 -0.77
CA GLU A 103 25.99 22.21 -2.14
C GLU A 103 26.40 20.72 -2.22
N ILE A 104 25.46 19.85 -2.62
CA ILE A 104 25.71 18.46 -3.03
C ILE A 104 24.83 18.20 -4.26
N THR A 105 25.42 17.59 -5.29
CA THR A 105 24.74 17.16 -6.51
C THR A 105 24.45 15.67 -6.42
N ILE A 106 23.20 15.28 -6.66
CA ILE A 106 22.80 13.88 -6.83
C ILE A 106 22.22 13.76 -8.24
N SER A 107 22.58 12.71 -8.97
CA SER A 107 22.06 12.42 -10.31
C SER A 107 21.30 11.09 -10.31
N GLY A 108 20.16 11.09 -10.99
CA GLY A 108 19.32 9.90 -11.16
C GLY A 108 18.56 9.95 -12.48
N SER A 109 18.37 8.79 -13.12
CA SER A 109 17.71 8.66 -14.41
C SER A 109 16.24 8.27 -14.28
N PHE A 110 15.35 9.11 -14.79
CA PHE A 110 13.92 8.85 -14.89
C PHE A 110 13.33 9.54 -16.13
N GLN A 111 12.22 9.01 -16.65
CA GLN A 111 11.62 9.45 -17.92
C GLN A 111 10.17 9.89 -17.67
N GLY A 112 9.80 11.12 -18.05
CA GLY A 112 8.39 11.50 -18.24
C GLY A 112 7.86 12.76 -17.55
N PHE A 113 8.67 13.52 -16.82
CA PHE A 113 8.26 14.82 -16.28
C PHE A 113 8.79 15.97 -17.14
N HIS A 114 7.97 17.00 -17.31
CA HIS A 114 8.43 18.27 -17.88
C HIS A 114 9.04 19.11 -16.77
N HIS A 115 10.25 19.64 -17.00
CA HIS A 115 10.97 20.63 -16.19
C HIS A 115 10.18 21.25 -15.03
N GLN A 116 10.24 20.64 -13.85
CA GLN A 116 9.53 21.14 -12.68
C GLN A 116 10.40 21.21 -11.44
N LYS A 117 10.18 22.30 -10.70
CA LYS A 117 10.91 22.62 -9.50
C LYS A 117 9.97 22.55 -8.31
N ILE A 118 10.16 21.57 -7.43
CA ILE A 118 9.32 21.40 -6.24
C ILE A 118 10.11 21.92 -5.04
N LYS A 119 9.48 22.83 -4.28
CA LYS A 119 10.02 23.30 -3.00
C LYS A 119 9.40 22.52 -1.85
N ILE A 120 10.24 21.89 -1.04
CA ILE A 120 9.84 20.97 0.04
C ILE A 120 10.36 21.48 1.38
N SER A 121 9.63 21.24 2.46
CA SER A 121 10.09 21.42 3.83
C SER A 121 10.00 20.13 4.62
N GLU A 122 11.05 19.82 5.37
CA GLU A 122 11.03 18.74 6.36
C GLU A 122 10.46 19.25 7.68
N ASN A 123 9.60 18.45 8.34
CA ASN A 123 9.17 18.64 9.71
C ASN A 123 9.55 17.38 10.50
N ARG A 124 10.19 17.54 11.66
CA ARG A 124 10.67 16.41 12.47
C ARG A 124 10.40 16.61 13.95
N ILE A 125 9.83 15.59 14.60
CA ILE A 125 9.69 15.53 16.06
C ILE A 125 11.09 15.43 16.69
N SER A 126 11.35 16.27 17.70
CA SER A 126 12.65 16.27 18.37
C SER A 126 12.93 14.92 19.06
N GLN A 127 14.19 14.46 18.99
CA GLN A 127 14.58 13.22 19.69
C GLN A 127 14.41 13.33 21.20
N GLN A 128 14.56 14.54 21.77
CA GLN A 128 14.30 14.81 23.18
C GLN A 128 12.85 14.51 23.54
N TYR A 129 11.89 14.96 22.72
CA TYR A 129 10.48 14.62 22.94
C TYR A 129 10.22 13.12 22.79
N LEU A 130 10.76 12.47 21.77
CA LEU A 130 10.59 11.03 21.59
C LEU A 130 11.10 10.21 22.79
N ALA A 131 12.17 10.68 23.45
CA ALA A 131 12.67 10.04 24.67
C ALA A 131 11.70 10.17 25.87
N THR A 132 10.91 11.25 25.93
CA THR A 132 9.88 11.42 26.99
C THR A 132 8.67 10.51 26.83
N LEU A 133 8.51 9.88 25.66
CA LEU A 133 7.40 8.99 25.35
C LEU A 133 7.63 7.55 25.85
N GLU A 134 8.78 7.27 26.46
CA GLU A 134 9.06 6.00 27.09
C GLU A 134 8.29 5.85 28.41
N ASN A 135 7.62 4.70 28.58
CA ASN A 135 6.73 4.35 29.70
C ASN A 135 5.62 5.39 29.96
N ARG A 136 5.18 6.06 28.90
CA ARG A 136 4.18 7.13 29.00
C ARG A 136 2.80 6.53 29.27
N LYS A 137 2.05 7.16 30.19
CA LYS A 137 0.71 6.72 30.56
C LYS A 137 -0.31 7.02 29.47
N LEU A 138 -1.21 6.06 29.25
CA LEU A 138 -2.37 6.18 28.38
C LEU A 138 -3.57 6.72 29.15
N LYS A 139 -4.48 7.37 28.43
CA LYS A 139 -5.76 7.78 28.99
C LYS A 139 -6.51 6.59 29.55
N ARG A 140 -7.18 6.79 30.68
CA ARG A 140 -8.05 5.79 31.30
C ARG A 140 -9.17 5.33 30.34
N GLU A 141 -9.69 6.26 29.55
CA GLU A 141 -10.69 5.97 28.51
C GLU A 141 -10.12 6.29 27.13
N LEU A 142 -9.70 5.25 26.41
CA LEU A 142 -9.22 5.37 25.04
C LEU A 142 -10.39 5.50 24.06
N PRO A 143 -10.25 6.28 22.97
CA PRO A 143 -11.25 6.43 21.93
C PRO A 143 -11.70 5.08 21.33
N PHE A 144 -12.96 5.01 20.88
CA PHE A 144 -13.49 3.80 20.25
C PHE A 144 -12.64 3.37 19.03
N SER A 145 -12.22 4.33 18.21
CA SER A 145 -11.35 4.11 17.05
C SER A 145 -10.03 3.45 17.41
N PHE A 146 -9.49 3.70 18.61
CA PHE A 146 -8.27 3.03 19.08
C PHE A 146 -8.55 1.57 19.46
N ARG A 147 -9.69 1.32 20.12
CA ARG A 147 -10.10 -0.03 20.53
C ARG A 147 -10.46 -0.93 19.35
N SER A 148 -10.89 -0.32 18.23
CA SER A 148 -11.17 -1.03 16.98
C SER A 148 -9.91 -1.31 16.15
N ILE A 149 -8.74 -0.79 16.52
CA ILE A 149 -7.48 -1.15 15.84
C ILE A 149 -7.25 -2.64 16.04
N ASN A 150 -6.98 -3.33 14.94
CA ASN A 150 -6.68 -4.74 14.94
C ASN A 150 -5.43 -5.00 15.80
N THR A 151 -5.58 -5.69 16.92
CA THR A 151 -4.46 -6.02 17.84
C THR A 151 -3.43 -6.95 17.23
N ARG A 152 -3.67 -7.48 16.02
CA ARG A 152 -2.69 -8.24 15.23
C ARG A 152 -1.77 -7.37 14.39
N GLU A 153 -2.14 -6.11 14.15
CA GLU A 153 -1.40 -5.15 13.34
C GLU A 153 -0.48 -4.29 14.21
N ASN A 154 0.53 -3.69 13.56
CA ASN A 154 1.43 -2.79 14.24
C ASN A 154 0.94 -1.35 14.12
N LEU A 155 1.11 -0.58 15.20
CA LEU A 155 0.77 0.83 15.26
C LEU A 155 2.06 1.64 15.30
N TYR A 156 2.09 2.71 14.53
CA TYR A 156 3.25 3.58 14.43
C TYR A 156 2.88 5.04 14.61
N LEU A 157 3.85 5.80 15.11
CA LEU A 157 3.82 7.24 15.22
C LEU A 157 4.55 7.84 14.02
N VAL A 158 3.92 8.78 13.31
CA VAL A 158 4.63 9.59 12.32
C VAL A 158 5.55 10.59 13.04
N THR A 159 6.85 10.47 12.79
CA THR A 159 7.87 11.28 13.46
C THR A 159 8.51 12.33 12.58
N GLU A 160 8.50 12.12 11.27
CA GLU A 160 9.12 13.02 10.30
C GLU A 160 8.24 13.09 9.05
N THR A 161 8.16 14.25 8.41
CA THR A 161 7.37 14.45 7.18
C THR A 161 8.06 15.42 6.25
N LEU A 162 7.98 15.16 4.95
CA LEU A 162 8.31 16.14 3.91
C LEU A 162 7.01 16.74 3.38
N GLU A 163 6.93 18.07 3.34
CA GLU A 163 5.74 18.82 2.95
C GLU A 163 6.03 19.81 1.83
N THR A 164 5.06 20.13 0.98
CA THR A 164 5.19 21.21 0.00
C THR A 164 5.27 22.58 0.68
N VAL A 165 6.12 23.47 0.17
CA VAL A 165 6.23 24.85 0.73
C VAL A 165 5.25 25.80 0.06
N LYS A 166 4.97 25.60 -1.21
CA LYS A 166 4.07 26.41 -2.03
C LYS A 166 3.18 25.49 -2.86
N GLU A 167 2.19 26.07 -3.52
CA GLU A 167 1.42 25.35 -4.52
C GLU A 167 2.31 24.94 -5.69
N GLU A 168 2.23 23.67 -6.08
CA GLU A 168 2.97 23.10 -7.21
C GLU A 168 1.98 22.39 -8.11
N THR A 169 1.94 22.76 -9.39
CA THR A 169 1.14 22.04 -10.38
C THR A 169 2.06 21.18 -11.21
N LEU A 170 1.82 19.87 -11.23
CA LEU A 170 2.74 18.89 -11.79
C LEU A 170 2.08 18.08 -12.91
N LYS A 171 2.82 17.89 -14.00
CA LYS A 171 2.34 17.20 -15.21
C LYS A 171 3.10 15.91 -15.45
N SER A 172 2.37 14.84 -15.74
CA SER A 172 2.91 13.53 -16.13
C SER A 172 2.48 13.22 -17.56
N ASP A 173 3.47 13.06 -18.43
CA ASP A 173 3.32 12.64 -19.83
C ASP A 173 3.89 11.23 -19.97
N ARG A 174 3.15 10.22 -19.48
CA ARG A 174 3.64 8.83 -19.53
C ARG A 174 3.08 8.03 -20.70
N GLN A 175 3.99 7.29 -21.33
CA GLN A 175 3.73 6.05 -22.04
C GLN A 175 4.60 4.97 -21.38
N TYR A 176 4.00 4.01 -20.68
CA TYR A 176 4.77 2.91 -20.10
C TYR A 176 5.36 2.03 -21.20
N LYS A 177 6.64 1.64 -21.04
CA LYS A 177 7.35 0.80 -22.00
C LYS A 177 6.63 -0.54 -22.19
N PHE A 178 6.16 -1.15 -21.10
CA PHE A 178 5.47 -2.45 -21.16
C PHE A 178 4.11 -2.37 -21.88
N TRP A 179 3.35 -1.29 -21.73
CA TRP A 179 2.09 -1.12 -22.47
C TRP A 179 2.32 -1.06 -23.98
N SER A 180 3.44 -0.45 -24.40
CA SER A 180 3.84 -0.48 -25.81
C SER A 180 4.12 -1.91 -26.30
N GLN A 181 4.65 -2.79 -25.44
CA GLN A 181 4.93 -4.20 -25.77
C GLN A 181 3.66 -5.05 -25.77
N ILE A 182 2.75 -4.87 -24.81
CA ILE A 182 1.43 -5.55 -24.79
C ILE A 182 0.58 -5.13 -26.00
N SER A 183 0.63 -3.85 -26.38
CA SER A 183 -0.10 -3.30 -27.54
C SER A 183 0.41 -3.75 -28.92
N GLN A 184 1.57 -4.43 -28.99
CA GLN A 184 2.07 -5.06 -30.23
C GLN A 184 1.35 -6.39 -30.54
N GLY A 185 0.59 -6.96 -29.61
CA GLY A 185 -0.32 -8.07 -29.87
C GLY A 185 -1.71 -7.62 -30.36
N HIS A 186 -2.60 -8.56 -30.66
CA HIS A 186 -3.96 -8.34 -31.21
C HIS A 186 -4.91 -7.47 -30.35
N LEU A 187 -4.46 -6.94 -29.22
CA LEU A 187 -5.20 -6.05 -28.34
C LEU A 187 -4.53 -4.66 -28.35
N SER A 188 -5.05 -3.74 -29.17
CA SER A 188 -4.49 -2.39 -29.26
C SER A 188 -4.96 -1.51 -28.09
N TYR A 189 -4.22 -1.53 -26.98
CA TYR A 189 -4.48 -0.65 -25.85
C TYR A 189 -3.62 0.63 -25.95
N LYS A 190 -4.15 1.67 -26.60
CA LYS A 190 -3.50 2.99 -26.64
C LYS A 190 -4.09 3.87 -25.54
N HIS A 191 -3.41 3.97 -24.40
CA HIS A 191 -3.68 5.03 -23.43
C HIS A 191 -2.64 6.14 -23.58
N LYS A 192 -3.06 7.29 -24.12
CA LYS A 192 -2.29 8.54 -24.13
C LYS A 192 -3.13 9.56 -23.37
N GLY A 193 -2.84 9.77 -22.10
CA GLY A 193 -3.45 10.83 -21.30
C GLY A 193 -2.34 11.63 -20.63
N GLN A 194 -2.22 12.91 -20.97
CA GLN A 194 -1.48 13.85 -20.12
C GLN A 194 -2.30 14.03 -18.85
N ARG A 195 -1.67 13.86 -17.68
CA ARG A 195 -2.33 14.10 -16.40
C ARG A 195 -1.64 15.21 -15.64
N GLU A 196 -2.46 16.03 -15.01
CA GLU A 196 -2.01 17.17 -14.23
C GLU A 196 -2.61 17.06 -12.83
N VAL A 197 -1.79 17.35 -11.83
CA VAL A 197 -2.21 17.45 -10.43
C VAL A 197 -1.69 18.73 -9.83
N THR A 198 -2.57 19.51 -9.20
CA THR A 198 -2.19 20.67 -8.40
C THR A 198 -2.11 20.27 -6.94
N ILE A 199 -0.93 20.40 -6.35
CA ILE A 199 -0.66 20.10 -4.95
C ILE A 199 -0.63 21.43 -4.18
N PRO A 200 -1.58 21.66 -3.26
CA PRO A 200 -1.59 22.86 -2.41
C PRO A 200 -0.32 22.97 -1.55
N PRO A 201 -0.03 24.14 -0.95
CA PRO A 201 1.04 24.28 0.04
C PRO A 201 0.76 23.45 1.30
N ASN A 202 1.84 23.13 2.02
CA ASN A 202 1.90 22.36 3.27
C ASN A 202 1.33 20.94 3.15
N ARG A 203 1.32 20.33 1.96
CA ARG A 203 0.83 18.95 1.77
C ARG A 203 1.94 17.96 2.01
N VAL A 204 1.69 16.92 2.80
CA VAL A 204 2.66 15.85 3.08
C VAL A 204 2.89 15.03 1.80
N LEU A 205 4.14 14.96 1.37
CA LEU A 205 4.61 14.15 0.26
C LEU A 205 5.13 12.80 0.74
N SER A 206 5.83 12.78 1.87
CA SER A 206 6.39 11.56 2.45
C SER A 206 6.51 11.67 3.97
N TYR A 207 6.66 10.53 4.63
CA TYR A 207 6.70 10.46 6.09
C TYR A 207 7.58 9.32 6.60
N ARG A 208 8.15 9.48 7.79
CA ARG A 208 8.89 8.46 8.53
C ARG A 208 8.13 8.08 9.80
N VAL A 209 8.21 6.81 10.18
CA VAL A 209 7.44 6.28 11.31
C VAL A 209 8.33 5.61 12.35
N LYS A 210 7.91 5.64 13.61
CA LYS A 210 8.46 4.81 14.68
C LYS A 210 7.38 3.96 15.34
N GLN A 211 7.71 2.72 15.66
CA GLN A 211 6.73 1.78 16.18
C GLN A 211 6.33 2.12 17.62
N LEU A 212 5.03 2.07 17.91
CA LEU A 212 4.49 2.12 19.25
C LEU A 212 4.34 0.70 19.81
N VAL A 213 4.80 0.48 21.03
CA VAL A 213 4.64 -0.78 21.75
C VAL A 213 3.83 -0.51 23.01
N PHE A 214 2.83 -1.36 23.25
CA PHE A 214 1.94 -1.29 24.39
C PHE A 214 2.18 -2.51 25.29
N PRO A 215 3.12 -2.44 26.26
CA PRO A 215 3.43 -3.59 27.11
C PRO A 215 2.23 -4.05 27.95
N ASN A 216 1.34 -3.11 28.28
CA ASN A 216 0.12 -3.33 29.03
C ASN A 216 -0.93 -2.29 28.58
N LYS A 217 -2.10 -2.28 29.23
CA LYS A 217 -3.22 -1.38 28.88
C LYS A 217 -3.05 0.07 29.37
N GLU A 218 -2.01 0.35 30.15
CA GLU A 218 -1.82 1.61 30.87
C GLU A 218 -0.63 2.42 30.34
N THR A 219 0.34 1.79 29.68
CA THR A 219 1.57 2.45 29.23
C THR A 219 1.92 2.16 27.77
N MET A 220 2.66 3.08 27.16
CA MET A 220 3.25 2.91 25.84
C MET A 220 4.75 3.21 25.82
N ASN A 221 5.44 2.66 24.82
CA ASN A 221 6.85 2.84 24.51
C ASN A 221 7.04 3.09 23.01
N ILE A 222 8.14 3.75 22.63
CA ILE A 222 8.57 3.90 21.23
C ILE A 222 9.76 3.00 20.96
N HIS A 223 9.70 2.19 19.91
CA HIS A 223 10.80 1.35 19.46
C HIS A 223 11.25 1.70 18.05
N PHE A 224 12.55 1.53 17.80
CA PHE A 224 13.11 1.54 16.45
C PHE A 224 12.70 0.24 15.75
N ARG A 225 12.23 0.35 14.51
CA ARG A 225 11.63 -0.72 13.68
C ARG A 225 12.41 -2.04 13.82
N GLY A 226 11.71 -3.15 14.10
CA GLY A 226 12.18 -4.46 13.60
C GLY A 226 12.12 -5.73 14.45
N LYS A 227 11.61 -5.80 15.70
CA LYS A 227 11.59 -7.12 16.41
C LYS A 227 10.39 -7.40 17.33
N THR A 228 9.55 -6.43 17.65
CA THR A 228 8.48 -6.58 18.64
C THR A 228 7.13 -6.22 18.04
N LYS A 229 6.04 -6.81 18.56
CA LYS A 229 4.69 -6.43 18.18
C LYS A 229 4.23 -5.22 18.96
N SER A 230 3.37 -4.43 18.36
CA SER A 230 2.75 -3.28 19.02
C SER A 230 1.85 -3.72 20.18
N PHE A 231 1.11 -4.82 19.99
CA PHE A 231 0.23 -5.39 21.01
C PHE A 231 0.66 -6.82 21.41
N PRO A 232 0.66 -7.16 22.72
CA PRO A 232 1.11 -8.46 23.21
C PRO A 232 0.13 -9.61 22.90
N GLU A 233 -1.16 -9.31 22.73
CA GLU A 233 -2.22 -10.30 22.48
C GLU A 233 -2.33 -10.75 21.02
N GLY A 234 -1.67 -10.05 20.09
CA GLY A 234 -1.67 -10.39 18.67
C GLY A 234 -0.90 -11.69 18.42
N LYS A 235 -1.59 -12.81 18.18
CA LYS A 235 -0.95 -14.04 17.68
C LYS A 235 -0.33 -13.78 16.29
N SER A 236 0.85 -14.35 16.05
CA SER A 236 1.57 -14.30 14.77
C SER A 236 0.73 -14.85 13.62
N LEU A 237 0.27 -13.98 12.71
CA LEU A 237 0.02 -14.38 11.33
C LEU A 237 1.23 -13.95 10.50
N GLY A 238 2.24 -14.82 10.53
CA GLY A 238 3.42 -14.75 9.67
C GLY A 238 4.69 -14.31 10.39
N SER A 239 5.68 -15.21 10.43
CA SER A 239 7.06 -14.85 10.09
C SER A 239 7.06 -13.99 8.81
N GLU A 240 8.11 -13.22 8.53
CA GLU A 240 8.35 -12.72 7.16
C GLU A 240 8.08 -13.89 6.21
N ASP A 241 7.05 -13.73 5.36
CA ASP A 241 6.68 -14.76 4.40
C ASP A 241 7.78 -14.70 3.33
N SER A 242 8.87 -15.42 3.58
CA SER A 242 10.09 -15.43 2.77
C SER A 242 9.87 -16.05 1.39
N ARG A 243 8.64 -16.52 1.13
CA ARG A 243 8.22 -17.07 -0.15
C ARG A 243 8.20 -15.97 -1.20
N ASN A 244 8.71 -16.32 -2.36
CA ASN A 244 8.69 -15.43 -3.51
C ASN A 244 7.25 -15.27 -4.05
N MET A 245 7.07 -14.28 -4.93
CA MET A 245 5.77 -13.94 -5.51
C MET A 245 5.10 -15.12 -6.23
N LYS A 246 5.90 -15.96 -6.89
CA LYS A 246 5.41 -17.10 -7.66
C LYS A 246 4.82 -18.18 -6.76
N GLU A 247 5.51 -18.52 -5.67
CA GLU A 247 5.01 -19.48 -4.67
C GLU A 247 3.71 -18.99 -4.03
N LYS A 248 3.61 -17.69 -3.72
CA LYS A 248 2.36 -17.12 -3.18
C LYS A 248 1.21 -17.21 -4.18
N LEU A 249 1.48 -17.03 -5.48
CA LEU A 249 0.46 -17.17 -6.52
C LEU A 249 0.02 -18.63 -6.70
N GLU A 250 0.95 -19.58 -6.76
CA GLU A 250 0.64 -21.01 -6.91
C GLU A 250 -0.22 -21.53 -5.75
N ASP A 251 0.07 -21.08 -4.52
CA ASP A 251 -0.74 -21.38 -3.35
C ASP A 251 -2.16 -20.82 -3.47
N MET A 252 -2.28 -19.57 -3.93
CA MET A 252 -3.59 -18.93 -4.13
C MET A 252 -4.41 -19.66 -5.19
N GLU A 253 -3.81 -20.00 -6.34
CA GLU A 253 -4.45 -20.78 -7.40
C GLU A 253 -4.90 -22.15 -6.85
N SER A 254 -4.03 -22.86 -6.14
CA SER A 254 -4.33 -24.18 -5.53
C SER A 254 -5.51 -24.12 -4.55
N VAL A 255 -5.50 -23.15 -3.63
CA VAL A 255 -6.53 -22.99 -2.60
C VAL A 255 -7.90 -22.64 -3.19
N LEU A 256 -7.93 -21.87 -4.28
CA LEU A 256 -9.16 -21.47 -4.97
C LEU A 256 -9.67 -22.56 -5.91
N LYS A 257 -8.78 -23.39 -6.48
CA LYS A 257 -9.13 -24.54 -7.30
C LYS A 257 -9.90 -25.62 -6.54
N ASP A 258 -9.61 -25.77 -5.24
CA ASP A 258 -10.30 -26.69 -4.33
C ASP A 258 -11.78 -26.33 -4.07
N LEU A 259 -12.26 -25.20 -4.59
CA LEU A 259 -13.66 -24.81 -4.51
C LEU A 259 -14.51 -25.57 -5.53
N THR A 260 -15.73 -25.93 -5.10
CA THR A 260 -16.77 -26.43 -6.00
C THR A 260 -17.09 -25.39 -7.08
N GLU A 261 -17.56 -25.83 -8.25
CA GLU A 261 -17.88 -24.96 -9.37
C GLU A 261 -18.83 -23.81 -9.03
N GLU A 262 -19.88 -24.09 -8.24
CA GLU A 262 -20.84 -23.08 -7.79
C GLU A 262 -20.14 -22.00 -6.95
N LYS A 263 -19.37 -22.42 -5.94
CA LYS A 263 -18.57 -21.52 -5.10
C LYS A 263 -17.53 -20.74 -5.89
N ARG A 264 -16.88 -21.32 -6.91
CA ARG A 264 -15.94 -20.58 -7.77
C ARG A 264 -16.64 -19.49 -8.56
N LYS A 265 -17.80 -19.80 -9.14
CA LYS A 265 -18.61 -18.82 -9.85
C LYS A 265 -19.05 -17.68 -8.93
N ASP A 266 -19.42 -17.98 -7.69
CA ASP A 266 -19.79 -16.97 -6.69
C ASP A 266 -18.61 -16.07 -6.31
N VAL A 267 -17.44 -16.65 -6.09
CA VAL A 267 -16.19 -15.90 -5.83
C VAL A 267 -15.84 -15.05 -7.05
N LEU A 268 -15.81 -15.62 -8.25
CA LEU A 268 -15.52 -14.91 -9.50
C LEU A 268 -16.45 -13.71 -9.70
N ASN A 269 -17.77 -13.91 -9.56
CA ASN A 269 -18.76 -12.85 -9.72
C ASN A 269 -18.55 -11.72 -8.71
N SER A 270 -18.15 -12.04 -7.48
CA SER A 270 -17.93 -11.05 -6.43
C SER A 270 -16.63 -10.28 -6.66
N LEU A 271 -15.54 -10.98 -7.00
CA LEU A 271 -14.26 -10.35 -7.35
C LEU A 271 -14.34 -9.51 -8.62
N ALA A 272 -15.10 -9.95 -9.63
CA ALA A 272 -15.35 -9.20 -10.85
C ALA A 272 -16.10 -7.88 -10.58
N LYS A 273 -17.02 -7.85 -9.59
CA LYS A 273 -17.69 -6.60 -9.18
C LYS A 273 -16.74 -5.58 -8.56
N CYS A 274 -15.63 -6.02 -7.98
CA CYS A 274 -14.61 -5.14 -7.41
C CYS A 274 -13.78 -4.41 -8.48
N LEU A 275 -13.74 -4.93 -9.73
CA LEU A 275 -13.01 -4.30 -10.83
C LEU A 275 -13.56 -2.89 -11.11
N GLY A 276 -12.72 -1.88 -10.88
CA GLY A 276 -13.02 -0.46 -11.08
C GLY A 276 -13.93 0.17 -10.02
N LYS A 277 -14.23 -0.54 -8.91
CA LYS A 277 -15.18 -0.06 -7.87
C LYS A 277 -14.55 -0.12 -6.47
N GLU A 278 -13.95 1.00 -6.06
CA GLU A 278 -13.26 1.15 -4.77
C GLU A 278 -14.14 0.80 -3.56
N GLU A 279 -15.35 1.38 -3.50
CA GLU A 279 -16.25 1.22 -2.35
C GLU A 279 -16.64 -0.24 -2.13
N ILE A 280 -16.93 -0.97 -3.22
CA ILE A 280 -17.28 -2.40 -3.16
C ILE A 280 -16.07 -3.23 -2.73
N ARG A 281 -14.87 -2.91 -3.23
CA ARG A 281 -13.65 -3.60 -2.82
C ARG A 281 -13.38 -3.42 -1.33
N GLN A 282 -13.46 -2.19 -0.82
CA GLN A 282 -13.21 -1.88 0.60
C GLN A 282 -14.23 -2.56 1.50
N ASP A 283 -15.51 -2.55 1.12
CA ASP A 283 -16.58 -3.24 1.85
C ASP A 283 -16.34 -4.76 1.90
N LEU A 284 -15.98 -5.38 0.76
CA LEU A 284 -15.66 -6.80 0.71
C LEU A 284 -14.41 -7.15 1.55
N GLU A 285 -13.36 -6.34 1.46
CA GLU A 285 -12.13 -6.49 2.24
C GLU A 285 -12.41 -6.44 3.75
N GLN A 286 -13.24 -5.50 4.19
CA GLN A 286 -13.67 -5.38 5.56
C GLN A 286 -14.43 -6.63 6.02
N ARG A 287 -15.43 -7.08 5.26
CA ARG A 287 -16.24 -8.26 5.61
C ARG A 287 -15.41 -9.54 5.70
N VAL A 288 -14.48 -9.76 4.76
CA VAL A 288 -13.57 -10.93 4.81
C VAL A 288 -12.66 -10.85 6.04
N SER A 289 -12.20 -9.65 6.41
CA SER A 289 -11.39 -9.43 7.61
C SER A 289 -12.19 -9.69 8.90
N GLU A 290 -13.45 -9.26 8.95
CA GLU A 290 -14.36 -9.51 10.07
C GLU A 290 -14.65 -11.00 10.25
N VAL A 291 -14.86 -11.75 9.16
CA VAL A 291 -15.03 -13.22 9.20
C VAL A 291 -13.76 -13.90 9.71
N LEU A 292 -12.57 -13.44 9.31
CA LEU A 292 -11.29 -13.94 9.82
C LEU A 292 -11.10 -13.72 11.33
N ILE A 293 -11.71 -12.67 11.88
CA ILE A 293 -11.62 -12.33 13.30
C ILE A 293 -12.69 -13.07 14.11
N SER A 294 -13.95 -12.91 13.72
CA SER A 294 -15.11 -13.48 14.41
C SER A 294 -15.19 -15.01 14.26
N ARG A 295 -14.66 -15.54 13.14
CA ARG A 295 -14.86 -16.93 12.68
C ARG A 295 -16.32 -17.28 12.43
N GLU A 296 -17.19 -16.28 12.31
CA GLU A 296 -18.63 -16.41 12.14
C GLU A 296 -19.07 -15.78 10.82
N LEU A 297 -20.15 -16.31 10.25
CA LEU A 297 -20.75 -15.80 9.02
C LEU A 297 -22.07 -15.10 9.34
N HIS A 298 -22.16 -13.81 9.02
CA HIS A 298 -23.41 -13.06 9.14
C HIS A 298 -24.36 -13.41 8.00
N MET A 299 -25.58 -13.82 8.35
CA MET A 299 -26.54 -14.38 7.38
C MET A 299 -27.22 -13.35 6.47
N GLU A 300 -27.12 -12.05 6.81
CA GLU A 300 -27.75 -10.92 6.11
C GLU A 300 -26.81 -10.23 5.09
N ASP A 301 -25.62 -10.81 4.87
CA ASP A 301 -24.58 -10.17 4.06
C ASP A 301 -24.88 -10.24 2.54
N PRO A 302 -24.85 -9.12 1.78
CA PRO A 302 -24.92 -9.14 0.30
C PRO A 302 -23.85 -10.01 -0.38
N ASP A 303 -22.66 -10.16 0.21
CA ASP A 303 -21.57 -10.98 -0.31
C ASP A 303 -21.55 -12.40 0.28
N LYS A 304 -22.65 -12.80 0.92
CA LYS A 304 -22.84 -14.14 1.49
C LYS A 304 -22.42 -15.30 0.58
N PRO A 305 -22.67 -15.29 -0.75
CA PRO A 305 -22.19 -16.36 -1.62
C PRO A 305 -20.66 -16.53 -1.55
N LEU A 306 -19.90 -15.42 -1.64
CA LEU A 306 -18.44 -15.44 -1.48
C LEU A 306 -18.04 -15.79 -0.05
N LEU A 307 -18.64 -15.18 0.97
CA LEU A 307 -18.26 -15.44 2.37
C LEU A 307 -18.49 -16.91 2.76
N SER A 308 -19.53 -17.56 2.20
CA SER A 308 -19.81 -18.99 2.42
C SER A 308 -18.76 -19.91 1.77
N SER A 309 -18.02 -19.43 0.77
CA SER A 309 -16.94 -20.18 0.13
C SER A 309 -15.71 -20.33 1.02
N LEU A 310 -15.56 -19.43 2.00
CA LEU A 310 -14.48 -19.45 3.00
C LEU A 310 -14.59 -20.64 3.96
N PHE A 311 -15.78 -21.24 4.07
CA PHE A 311 -16.05 -22.37 4.96
C PHE A 311 -16.03 -23.69 4.19
N ASN A 312 -15.47 -24.72 4.81
CA ASN A 312 -15.55 -26.08 4.29
C ASN A 312 -16.93 -26.70 4.54
N ALA A 313 -17.16 -27.92 4.05
CA ALA A 313 -18.45 -28.62 4.21
C ALA A 313 -18.84 -28.87 5.68
N ALA A 314 -17.87 -28.86 6.60
CA ALA A 314 -18.10 -29.00 8.04
C ALA A 314 -18.40 -27.66 8.73
N GLY A 315 -18.50 -26.55 7.99
CA GLY A 315 -18.73 -25.22 8.54
C GLY A 315 -17.50 -24.63 9.25
N VAL A 316 -16.31 -25.16 9.01
CA VAL A 316 -15.06 -24.64 9.58
C VAL A 316 -14.43 -23.64 8.60
N LEU A 317 -14.04 -22.48 9.13
CA LEU A 317 -13.34 -21.43 8.37
C LEU A 317 -11.98 -21.95 7.88
N VAL A 318 -11.75 -21.82 6.58
CA VAL A 318 -10.47 -22.12 5.93
C VAL A 318 -9.69 -20.80 5.81
N GLU A 319 -8.86 -20.49 6.81
CA GLU A 319 -8.14 -19.21 6.91
C GLU A 319 -7.31 -18.89 5.65
N VAL A 320 -6.74 -19.92 5.01
CA VAL A 320 -5.95 -19.77 3.77
C VAL A 320 -6.78 -19.28 2.58
N ARG A 321 -8.08 -19.59 2.52
CA ARG A 321 -8.99 -19.07 1.48
C ARG A 321 -9.28 -17.60 1.67
N ALA A 322 -9.55 -17.19 2.90
CA ALA A 322 -9.79 -15.80 3.22
C ALA A 322 -8.53 -14.95 2.97
N LYS A 323 -7.36 -15.48 3.31
CA LYS A 323 -6.09 -14.84 2.97
C LYS A 323 -5.89 -14.71 1.45
N ALA A 324 -6.15 -15.76 0.68
CA ALA A 324 -6.08 -15.70 -0.79
C ALA A 324 -6.99 -14.61 -1.38
N ILE A 325 -8.22 -14.46 -0.87
CA ILE A 325 -9.11 -13.38 -1.30
C ILE A 325 -8.54 -12.01 -0.95
N LEU A 326 -8.04 -11.81 0.28
CA LEU A 326 -7.43 -10.54 0.68
C LEU A 326 -6.18 -10.21 -0.16
N ASP A 327 -5.33 -11.20 -0.43
CA ASP A 327 -4.13 -11.07 -1.26
C ASP A 327 -4.51 -10.66 -2.71
N PHE A 328 -5.62 -11.17 -3.24
CA PHE A 328 -6.17 -10.73 -4.53
C PHE A 328 -6.69 -9.28 -4.49
N LEU A 329 -7.41 -8.88 -3.44
CA LEU A 329 -7.90 -7.50 -3.29
C LEU A 329 -6.73 -6.51 -3.15
N ASP A 330 -5.66 -6.91 -2.46
CA ASP A 330 -4.41 -6.16 -2.39
C ASP A 330 -3.75 -6.03 -3.77
N ALA A 331 -3.76 -7.08 -4.59
CA ALA A 331 -3.26 -6.99 -5.96
C ALA A 331 -4.11 -6.06 -6.83
N LEU A 332 -5.45 -6.08 -6.66
CA LEU A 332 -6.31 -5.09 -7.30
C LEU A 332 -6.01 -3.66 -6.86
N LEU A 333 -5.64 -3.43 -5.60
CA LEU A 333 -5.27 -2.09 -5.08
C LEU A 333 -4.05 -1.49 -5.79
N GLU A 334 -3.12 -2.32 -6.26
CA GLU A 334 -1.96 -1.87 -7.04
C GLU A 334 -2.33 -1.55 -8.51
N LEU A 335 -3.48 -2.04 -8.98
CA LEU A 335 -4.04 -1.72 -10.29
C LEU A 335 -4.97 -0.50 -10.20
N SER A 336 -4.96 0.33 -11.24
CA SER A 336 -5.86 1.47 -11.38
C SER A 336 -6.76 1.27 -12.61
N GLU A 337 -6.57 2.02 -13.68
CA GLU A 337 -7.18 1.83 -14.99
C GLU A 337 -6.89 0.46 -15.60
N GLU A 338 -5.82 -0.21 -15.16
CA GLU A 338 -5.50 -1.56 -15.59
C GLU A 338 -6.61 -2.56 -15.26
N GLN A 339 -7.38 -2.28 -14.21
CA GLN A 339 -8.57 -3.05 -13.86
C GLN A 339 -9.63 -3.02 -14.98
N GLN A 340 -9.70 -1.93 -15.77
CA GLN A 340 -10.62 -1.85 -16.91
C GLN A 340 -10.23 -2.84 -18.02
N PHE A 341 -8.93 -3.03 -18.27
CA PHE A 341 -8.47 -4.02 -19.25
C PHE A 341 -8.73 -5.44 -18.78
N VAL A 342 -8.54 -5.70 -17.48
CA VAL A 342 -8.90 -6.99 -16.88
C VAL A 342 -10.40 -7.24 -17.00
N ALA A 343 -11.24 -6.24 -16.73
CA ALA A 343 -12.69 -6.33 -16.87
C ALA A 343 -13.10 -6.62 -18.32
N GLU A 344 -12.54 -5.87 -19.28
CA GLU A 344 -12.78 -6.09 -20.71
C GLU A 344 -12.34 -7.48 -21.17
N ALA A 345 -11.17 -7.95 -20.72
CA ALA A 345 -10.67 -9.27 -21.04
C ALA A 345 -11.53 -10.39 -20.43
N LEU A 346 -12.04 -10.18 -19.21
CA LEU A 346 -12.97 -11.09 -18.57
C LEU A 346 -14.31 -11.15 -19.32
N GLU A 347 -14.88 -10.02 -19.71
CA GLU A 347 -16.12 -9.95 -20.49
C GLU A 347 -16.00 -10.60 -21.87
N LYS A 348 -14.86 -10.41 -22.54
CA LYS A 348 -14.59 -10.94 -23.88
C LYS A 348 -14.05 -12.37 -23.89
N GLY A 349 -13.78 -12.96 -22.73
CA GLY A 349 -13.15 -14.28 -22.62
C GLY A 349 -11.71 -14.32 -23.14
N THR A 350 -11.01 -13.19 -23.15
CA THR A 350 -9.62 -13.06 -23.62
C THR A 350 -8.60 -12.99 -22.48
N LEU A 351 -8.98 -13.37 -21.25
CA LEU A 351 -8.07 -13.48 -20.11
C LEU A 351 -6.83 -14.36 -20.38
N PRO A 352 -6.93 -15.52 -21.07
CA PRO A 352 -5.75 -16.33 -21.40
C PRO A 352 -4.72 -15.56 -22.22
N LEU A 353 -5.19 -14.83 -23.24
CA LEU A 353 -4.33 -14.01 -24.10
C LEU A 353 -3.65 -12.90 -23.30
N LEU A 354 -4.37 -12.25 -22.38
CA LEU A 354 -3.81 -11.22 -21.50
C LEU A 354 -2.76 -11.82 -20.54
N LYS A 355 -3.02 -13.01 -19.97
CA LYS A 355 -2.07 -13.73 -19.10
C LYS A 355 -0.76 -14.02 -19.83
N ASP A 356 -0.84 -14.55 -21.04
CA ASP A 356 0.33 -14.89 -21.86
C ASP A 356 1.15 -13.66 -22.24
N GLN A 357 0.49 -12.55 -22.59
CA GLN A 357 1.17 -11.30 -22.91
C GLN A 357 1.92 -10.73 -21.70
N VAL A 358 1.25 -10.66 -20.53
CA VAL A 358 1.87 -10.16 -19.30
C VAL A 358 3.03 -11.05 -18.89
N LYS A 359 2.84 -12.38 -18.96
CA LYS A 359 3.88 -13.36 -18.66
C LYS A 359 5.11 -13.19 -19.56
N SER A 360 4.92 -13.02 -20.86
CA SER A 360 6.02 -12.84 -21.82
C SER A 360 6.86 -11.59 -21.50
N VAL A 361 6.21 -10.51 -21.08
CA VAL A 361 6.89 -9.27 -20.66
C VAL A 361 7.61 -9.46 -19.32
N MET A 362 7.01 -10.18 -18.37
CA MET A 362 7.65 -10.47 -17.09
C MET A 362 8.89 -11.36 -17.24
N GLU A 363 8.80 -12.40 -18.09
CA GLU A 363 9.93 -13.31 -18.37
C GLU A 363 11.12 -12.59 -18.99
N GLN A 364 10.90 -11.50 -19.73
CA GLN A 364 11.96 -10.67 -20.30
C GLN A 364 12.62 -9.75 -19.26
N ASN A 365 11.96 -9.46 -18.14
CA ASN A 365 12.43 -8.52 -17.11
C ASN A 365 12.73 -9.21 -15.76
N TRP A 366 12.76 -10.55 -15.72
CA TRP A 366 12.77 -11.30 -14.46
C TRP A 366 14.00 -11.07 -13.58
N ASP A 367 15.17 -10.85 -14.19
CA ASP A 367 16.44 -10.65 -13.45
C ASP A 367 16.46 -9.31 -12.67
N GLU A 368 15.73 -8.29 -13.13
CA GLU A 368 15.55 -7.01 -12.42
C GLU A 368 14.53 -7.12 -11.27
N LEU A 369 13.47 -7.91 -11.47
CA LEU A 369 12.41 -8.16 -10.48
C LEU A 369 12.86 -9.08 -9.32
N ALA A 370 13.76 -10.03 -9.58
CA ALA A 370 14.26 -10.98 -8.59
C ALA A 370 15.35 -10.40 -7.66
N SER A 371 15.98 -9.29 -8.04
CA SER A 371 17.12 -8.70 -7.32
C SER A 371 16.71 -7.68 -6.24
N SER A 372 15.42 -7.33 -6.14
CA SER A 372 14.92 -6.33 -5.20
C SER A 372 14.38 -7.00 -3.92
N PRO A 373 14.88 -6.64 -2.72
CA PRO A 373 14.31 -7.12 -1.46
C PRO A 373 12.82 -6.77 -1.37
N PRO A 374 11.97 -7.62 -0.75
CA PRO A 374 10.54 -7.37 -0.59
C PRO A 374 10.20 -6.10 0.21
N ASP A 375 11.19 -5.51 0.89
CA ASP A 375 11.03 -4.37 1.80
C ASP A 375 11.63 -3.06 1.25
N MET A 376 12.14 -3.04 0.00
CA MET A 376 12.54 -1.81 -0.68
C MET A 376 11.67 -1.54 -1.90
N ASP A 377 11.49 -0.26 -2.22
CA ASP A 377 10.73 0.23 -3.37
C ASP A 377 11.19 -0.44 -4.67
N CYS A 378 10.53 -1.55 -5.02
CA CYS A 378 10.60 -2.13 -6.35
C CYS A 378 10.21 -1.08 -7.37
N ASP A 379 10.74 -1.22 -8.59
CA ASP A 379 10.28 -0.43 -9.73
C ASP A 379 8.74 -0.39 -9.81
N PRO A 380 8.12 0.80 -9.84
CA PRO A 380 6.68 0.98 -10.01
C PRO A 380 6.07 0.16 -11.15
N GLU A 381 6.77 0.01 -12.28
CA GLU A 381 6.25 -0.74 -13.44
C GLU A 381 6.28 -2.25 -13.17
N ALA A 382 7.37 -2.75 -12.58
CA ALA A 382 7.49 -4.13 -12.12
C ALA A 382 6.37 -4.53 -11.13
N ARG A 383 6.02 -3.66 -10.17
CA ARG A 383 4.91 -3.93 -9.22
C ARG A 383 3.56 -4.02 -9.92
N ILE A 384 3.27 -3.09 -10.85
CA ILE A 384 2.03 -3.10 -11.63
C ILE A 384 1.94 -4.36 -12.49
N LEU A 385 3.03 -4.77 -13.15
CA LEU A 385 3.08 -5.99 -13.95
C LEU A 385 2.81 -7.24 -13.11
N CYS A 386 3.43 -7.34 -11.93
CA CYS A 386 3.16 -8.45 -10.99
C CYS A 386 1.70 -8.46 -10.53
N ALA A 387 1.15 -7.32 -10.13
CA ALA A 387 -0.24 -7.20 -9.72
C ALA A 387 -1.20 -7.61 -10.85
N LEU A 388 -0.90 -7.19 -12.08
CA LEU A 388 -1.70 -7.53 -13.25
C LEU A 388 -1.66 -9.04 -13.52
N TYR A 389 -0.48 -9.66 -13.45
CA TYR A 389 -0.32 -11.10 -13.63
C TYR A 389 -1.08 -11.90 -12.57
N VAL A 390 -1.00 -11.49 -11.30
CA VAL A 390 -1.70 -12.12 -10.18
C VAL A 390 -3.21 -12.06 -10.37
N VAL A 391 -3.74 -10.86 -10.64
CA VAL A 391 -5.18 -10.65 -10.81
C VAL A 391 -5.72 -11.46 -12.00
N VAL A 392 -5.04 -11.41 -13.15
CA VAL A 392 -5.46 -12.16 -14.34
C VAL A 392 -5.39 -13.67 -14.09
N SER A 393 -4.36 -14.15 -13.41
CA SER A 393 -4.18 -15.58 -13.12
C SER A 393 -5.26 -16.13 -12.21
N VAL A 394 -5.61 -15.42 -11.13
CA VAL A 394 -6.67 -15.82 -10.21
C VAL A 394 -8.04 -15.80 -10.86
N LEU A 395 -8.36 -14.75 -11.62
CA LEU A 395 -9.63 -14.67 -12.33
C LEU A 395 -9.75 -15.78 -13.38
N LEU A 396 -8.64 -16.13 -14.04
CA LEU A 396 -8.61 -17.24 -14.98
C LEU A 396 -8.85 -18.59 -14.29
N GLU A 397 -8.17 -18.88 -13.16
CA GLU A 397 -8.38 -20.13 -12.41
C GLU A 397 -9.82 -20.25 -11.86
N LEU A 398 -10.44 -19.13 -11.50
CA LEU A 398 -11.84 -19.12 -11.07
C LEU A 398 -12.83 -19.28 -12.24
N ALA A 399 -12.44 -18.90 -13.46
CA ALA A 399 -13.25 -19.02 -14.67
C ALA A 399 -13.09 -20.38 -15.36
N GLU A 400 -11.91 -20.98 -15.28
CA GLU A 400 -11.62 -22.33 -15.76
C GLU A 400 -12.09 -23.34 -14.71
N GLY A 401 -13.16 -24.08 -15.02
CA GLY A 401 -13.58 -25.26 -14.25
C GLY A 401 -12.40 -26.25 -14.05
N PRO A 402 -12.44 -27.20 -13.10
CA PRO A 402 -11.36 -28.16 -12.96
C PRO A 402 -11.27 -28.86 -14.32
N THR A 403 -10.12 -28.75 -14.95
CA THR A 403 -9.86 -29.44 -16.22
C THR A 403 -10.22 -30.89 -15.99
N SER A 404 -11.34 -31.31 -16.57
CA SER A 404 -11.72 -32.71 -16.62
C SER A 404 -10.59 -33.37 -17.38
N VAL A 405 -9.69 -34.01 -16.65
CA VAL A 405 -8.68 -34.89 -17.22
C VAL A 405 -9.49 -35.92 -17.99
N SER A 406 -9.55 -35.75 -19.31
CA SER A 406 -10.15 -36.71 -20.22
C SER A 406 -9.43 -38.03 -19.98
N SER A 407 -10.23 -39.04 -19.63
CA SER A 407 -9.84 -40.40 -19.26
C SER A 407 -8.99 -41.10 -20.31
#